data_AF-A0A817LZ01-F1
#
_entry.id   AF-A0A817LZ01-F1
#
_cell.length_a   1.000
_cell.length_b   1.000
_cell.length_c   1.000
_cell.angle_alpha   90.00
_cell.angle_beta   90.00
_cell.angle_gamma   90.00
#
_symmetry.space_group_name_H-M   'P 1'
#
loop_
_entity.id
_entity.type
_entity.pdbx_description
1 polymer ?
#
loop_
_entity_poly.entity_id
_entity_poly.type
_entity_poly.pdbx_seq_one_letter_code
_entity_poly.pdbx_strand_id
1 'polypeptide(L)'
;MISSPISDVAEAQLKRKLPHRLSIIREFALNTTAHALPGIARSESLHNRIFWSLSFISFTGIMMYFVVKAILAYFDYPTSMDTSFISEWPQEFPAFSFCNISPLRFDLFREPFENYSIMRNMTTGNGSIWDSVTFLDLTKFLIESLNRNETLDKYSYSLSSMMYKCSFNDIPCSVNDFIPFTSFVYGLCYTFNAALQNNTDRAIVYANQDGGDGKLSIGLYIHSHQYVPSLMEGFGAVGLLHDNTQLPSIESAGVELA
;
A
#
# COMPACT_ATOMS: atom_id res chain seq x y z
N MET A 1 0.74 -75.71 -1.39
CA MET A 1 1.74 -76.70 -1.87
C MET A 1 2.58 -77.11 -0.69
N ILE A 2 2.75 -78.42 -0.54
CA ILE A 2 3.45 -79.11 0.56
C ILE A 2 4.87 -78.54 0.69
N SER A 3 5.21 -77.93 1.83
CA SER A 3 6.60 -77.58 2.14
C SER A 3 7.40 -78.88 2.29
N SER A 4 8.44 -79.02 1.49
CA SER A 4 9.34 -80.16 1.58
C SER A 4 10.18 -80.04 2.86
N PRO A 5 10.41 -81.13 3.62
CA PRO A 5 11.17 -81.11 4.88
C PRO A 5 12.67 -80.78 4.70
N ILE A 6 13.09 -80.51 3.46
CA ILE A 6 14.46 -80.14 3.08
C ILE A 6 14.68 -78.64 3.29
N SER A 7 13.64 -77.79 3.23
CA SER A 7 13.77 -76.35 3.52
C SER A 7 14.13 -76.10 4.98
N ASP A 8 13.49 -76.80 5.90
CA ASP A 8 13.59 -76.54 7.34
C ASP A 8 14.96 -76.99 7.91
N VAL A 9 15.56 -78.04 7.34
CA VAL A 9 16.89 -78.52 7.71
C VAL A 9 18.00 -77.61 7.16
N ALA A 10 17.83 -77.07 5.95
CA ALA A 10 18.76 -76.10 5.36
C ALA A 10 18.73 -74.76 6.12
N GLU A 11 17.55 -74.32 6.56
CA GLU A 11 17.36 -73.10 7.36
C GLU A 11 17.97 -73.23 8.77
N ALA A 12 17.85 -74.42 9.39
CA ALA A 12 18.46 -74.73 10.68
C ALA A 12 20.00 -74.81 10.64
N GLN A 13 20.58 -75.31 9.55
CA GLN A 13 22.04 -75.38 9.34
C GLN A 13 22.65 -74.00 9.04
N LEU A 14 21.94 -73.14 8.30
CA LEU A 14 22.36 -71.78 7.99
C LEU A 14 22.38 -70.88 9.25
N LYS A 15 21.42 -71.07 10.17
CA LYS A 15 21.40 -70.42 11.50
C LYS A 15 22.63 -70.75 12.36
N ARG A 16 23.24 -71.93 12.16
CA ARG A 16 24.34 -72.43 13.00
C ARG A 16 25.73 -71.85 12.65
N LYS A 17 25.86 -71.19 11.49
CA LYS A 17 27.14 -70.61 11.01
C LYS A 17 27.18 -69.08 10.97
N LEU A 18 26.06 -68.40 11.23
CA LEU A 18 25.97 -66.95 11.11
C LEU A 18 26.34 -66.29 12.45
N PRO A 19 27.29 -65.34 12.49
CA PRO A 19 27.65 -64.67 13.74
C PRO A 19 26.44 -63.96 14.34
N HIS A 20 26.29 -64.01 15.66
CA HIS A 20 25.13 -63.53 16.43
C HIS A 20 24.62 -62.13 16.03
N ARG A 21 25.52 -61.24 15.60
CA ARG A 21 25.14 -59.89 15.13
C ARG A 21 24.37 -59.91 13.80
N LEU A 22 24.74 -60.79 12.88
CA LEU A 22 24.08 -60.92 11.58
C LEU A 22 22.72 -61.62 11.66
N SER A 23 22.51 -62.52 12.63
CA SER A 23 21.19 -63.11 12.87
C SER A 23 20.19 -62.08 13.39
N ILE A 24 20.62 -61.17 14.27
CA ILE A 24 19.79 -60.06 14.78
C ILE A 24 19.38 -59.12 13.65
N ILE A 25 20.33 -58.73 12.79
CA ILE A 25 20.04 -57.85 11.65
C ILE A 25 19.06 -58.51 10.68
N ARG A 26 19.20 -59.82 10.43
CA ARG A 26 18.28 -60.57 9.56
C ARG A 26 16.88 -60.65 10.16
N GLU A 27 16.77 -60.92 11.46
CA GLU A 27 15.49 -60.96 12.17
C GLU A 27 14.78 -59.60 12.15
N PHE A 28 15.52 -58.51 12.41
CA PHE A 28 15.00 -57.15 12.29
C PHE A 28 14.52 -56.85 10.86
N ALA A 29 15.32 -57.18 9.85
CA ALA A 29 14.98 -56.93 8.45
C ALA A 29 13.77 -57.75 7.96
N LEU A 30 13.47 -58.90 8.58
CA LEU A 30 12.27 -59.68 8.28
C LEU A 30 11.01 -59.14 8.96
N ASN A 31 11.17 -58.49 10.12
CA ASN A 31 10.05 -57.98 10.93
C ASN A 31 9.77 -56.48 10.74
N THR A 32 10.64 -55.75 10.04
CA THR A 32 10.44 -54.33 9.75
C THR A 32 9.30 -54.09 8.76
N THR A 33 8.65 -52.93 8.88
CA THR A 33 7.62 -52.46 7.95
C THR A 33 8.20 -51.88 6.66
N ALA A 34 9.52 -51.69 6.57
CA ALA A 34 10.18 -51.21 5.36
C ALA A 34 10.13 -52.27 4.26
N HIS A 35 9.25 -52.06 3.27
CA HIS A 35 8.85 -53.08 2.28
C HIS A 35 10.00 -53.80 1.54
N ALA A 36 11.12 -53.12 1.26
CA ALA A 36 12.22 -53.72 0.52
C ALA A 36 13.18 -54.55 1.41
N LEU A 37 13.24 -54.31 2.72
CA LEU A 37 14.17 -54.98 3.64
C LEU A 37 13.86 -56.48 3.84
N PRO A 38 12.59 -56.91 4.02
CA PRO A 38 12.25 -58.33 4.04
C PRO A 38 12.57 -59.03 2.72
N GLY A 39 12.44 -58.31 1.59
CA GLY A 39 12.80 -58.80 0.25
C GLY A 39 14.29 -59.10 0.12
N ILE A 40 15.16 -58.25 0.68
CA ILE A 40 16.61 -58.46 0.74
C ILE A 40 16.95 -59.63 1.68
N ALA A 41 16.32 -59.70 2.85
CA ALA A 41 16.62 -60.71 3.89
C ALA A 41 16.13 -62.13 3.57
N ARG A 42 15.08 -62.25 2.73
CA ARG A 42 14.53 -63.53 2.23
C ARG A 42 15.17 -64.02 0.94
N SER A 43 15.89 -63.15 0.21
CA SER A 43 16.47 -63.51 -1.09
C SER A 43 17.69 -64.41 -0.95
N GLU A 44 17.59 -65.64 -1.47
CA GLU A 44 18.70 -66.60 -1.51
C GLU A 44 19.61 -66.40 -2.75
N SER A 45 19.08 -65.86 -3.85
CA SER A 45 19.83 -65.57 -5.08
C SER A 45 20.43 -64.16 -5.09
N LEU A 46 21.67 -64.03 -5.59
CA LEU A 46 22.37 -62.74 -5.71
C LEU A 46 21.57 -61.72 -6.53
N HIS A 47 20.95 -62.14 -7.65
CA HIS A 47 20.21 -61.24 -8.54
C HIS A 47 19.02 -60.56 -7.85
N ASN A 48 18.18 -61.34 -7.16
CA ASN A 48 17.02 -60.80 -6.43
C ASN A 48 17.47 -59.89 -5.28
N ARG A 49 18.57 -60.23 -4.61
CA ARG A 49 19.13 -59.40 -3.55
C ARG A 49 19.61 -58.04 -4.08
N ILE A 50 20.26 -58.03 -5.25
CA ILE A 50 20.67 -56.79 -5.93
C ILE A 50 19.44 -55.99 -6.33
N PHE A 51 18.43 -56.63 -6.93
CA PHE A 51 17.17 -55.97 -7.33
C PHE A 51 16.49 -55.26 -6.14
N TRP A 52 16.28 -55.96 -5.03
CA TRP A 52 15.65 -55.37 -3.84
C TRP A 52 16.51 -54.28 -3.20
N SER A 53 17.84 -54.40 -3.25
CA SER A 53 18.75 -53.38 -2.74
C SER A 53 18.73 -52.10 -3.59
N LEU A 54 18.73 -52.23 -4.93
CA LEU A 54 18.64 -51.08 -5.84
C LEU A 54 17.29 -50.37 -5.73
N SER A 55 16.20 -51.14 -5.64
CA SER A 55 14.85 -50.62 -5.44
C SER A 55 14.75 -49.82 -4.14
N PHE A 56 15.27 -50.36 -3.03
CA PHE A 56 15.29 -49.66 -1.74
C PHE A 56 16.04 -48.32 -1.78
N ILE A 57 17.23 -48.31 -2.39
CA ILE A 57 18.05 -47.10 -2.51
C ILE A 57 17.36 -46.05 -3.39
N SER A 58 16.80 -46.48 -4.53
CA SER A 58 16.11 -45.58 -5.47
C SER A 58 14.88 -44.91 -4.82
N PHE A 59 13.98 -45.70 -4.21
CA PHE A 59 12.77 -45.14 -3.60
C PHE A 59 13.08 -44.27 -2.38
N THR A 60 14.08 -44.61 -1.57
CA THR A 60 14.51 -43.78 -0.43
C THR A 60 15.08 -42.44 -0.91
N GLY A 61 15.87 -42.43 -1.99
CA GLY A 61 16.40 -41.20 -2.59
C GLY A 61 15.31 -40.28 -3.16
N ILE A 62 14.34 -40.85 -3.89
CA ILE A 62 13.19 -40.10 -4.44
C ILE A 62 12.33 -39.51 -3.30
N MET A 63 12.07 -40.30 -2.26
CA MET A 63 11.33 -39.82 -1.08
C MET A 63 12.06 -38.65 -0.41
N MET A 64 13.37 -38.76 -0.18
CA MET A 64 14.15 -37.68 0.43
C MET A 64 14.13 -36.42 -0.44
N TYR A 65 14.23 -36.56 -1.77
CA TYR A 65 14.10 -35.44 -2.69
C TYR A 65 12.75 -34.72 -2.56
N PHE A 66 11.63 -35.46 -2.56
CA PHE A 66 10.30 -34.86 -2.38
C PHE A 66 10.13 -34.21 -1.01
N VAL A 67 10.67 -34.81 0.06
CA VAL A 67 10.65 -34.20 1.41
C VAL A 67 11.43 -32.90 1.43
N VAL A 68 12.65 -32.85 0.86
CA VAL A 68 13.41 -31.61 0.74
C VAL A 68 12.64 -30.58 -0.06
N LYS A 69 12.07 -30.95 -1.21
CA LYS A 69 11.27 -30.04 -2.03
C LYS A 69 10.03 -29.52 -1.31
N ALA A 70 9.34 -30.35 -0.53
CA ALA A 70 8.19 -29.96 0.26
C ALA A 70 8.57 -29.00 1.40
N ILE A 71 9.68 -29.27 2.10
CA ILE A 71 10.23 -28.37 3.13
C ILE A 71 10.62 -27.03 2.52
N LEU A 72 11.35 -27.05 1.40
CA LEU A 72 11.74 -25.82 0.70
C LEU A 72 10.51 -25.04 0.22
N ALA A 73 9.48 -25.70 -0.33
CA ALA A 73 8.24 -25.05 -0.76
C ALA A 73 7.44 -24.48 0.42
N TYR A 74 7.46 -25.15 1.58
CA TYR A 74 6.85 -24.63 2.81
C TYR A 74 7.55 -23.34 3.28
N PHE A 75 8.88 -23.31 3.24
CA PHE A 75 9.67 -22.13 3.61
C PHE A 75 9.84 -21.09 2.48
N ASP A 76 9.26 -21.34 1.30
CA ASP A 76 9.15 -20.35 0.21
C ASP A 76 7.99 -19.36 0.47
N TYR A 77 7.11 -19.68 1.42
CA TYR A 77 5.95 -18.87 1.81
C TYR A 77 5.13 -18.33 0.62
N PRO A 78 4.74 -19.16 -0.37
CA PRO A 78 3.99 -18.66 -1.51
C PRO A 78 2.58 -18.23 -1.07
N THR A 79 2.13 -17.06 -1.51
CA THR A 79 0.79 -16.54 -1.24
C THR A 79 -0.07 -16.63 -2.50
N SER A 80 -1.33 -17.04 -2.34
CA SER A 80 -2.35 -17.00 -3.40
C SER A 80 -3.35 -15.89 -3.08
N MET A 81 -3.44 -14.88 -3.95
CA MET A 81 -4.46 -13.85 -3.84
C MET A 81 -5.68 -14.23 -4.69
N ASP A 82 -6.85 -14.23 -4.07
CA ASP A 82 -8.13 -14.46 -4.74
C ASP A 82 -8.89 -13.13 -4.77
N THR A 83 -9.32 -12.69 -5.95
CA THR A 83 -10.00 -11.41 -6.14
C THR A 83 -11.47 -11.65 -6.44
N SER A 84 -12.35 -11.06 -5.61
CA SER A 84 -13.79 -11.11 -5.83
C SER A 84 -14.37 -9.70 -5.81
N PHE A 85 -15.41 -9.48 -6.60
CA PHE A 85 -16.12 -8.20 -6.67
C PHE A 85 -17.44 -8.34 -5.93
N ILE A 86 -17.53 -7.70 -4.77
CA ILE A 86 -18.75 -7.64 -3.97
C ILE A 86 -19.31 -6.23 -4.13
N SER A 87 -20.58 -6.12 -4.51
CA SER A 87 -21.28 -4.84 -4.49
C SER A 87 -21.78 -4.61 -3.07
N GLU A 88 -21.08 -3.76 -2.31
CA GLU A 88 -21.49 -3.36 -0.97
C GLU A 88 -22.44 -2.16 -1.06
N TRP A 89 -23.55 -2.23 -0.31
CA TRP A 89 -24.53 -1.15 -0.22
C TRP A 89 -24.93 -0.98 1.26
N PRO A 90 -24.87 0.24 1.83
CA PRO A 90 -24.44 1.52 1.24
C PRO A 90 -22.92 1.67 1.15
N GLN A 91 -22.42 2.26 0.05
CA GLN A 91 -21.00 2.54 -0.13
C GLN A 91 -20.68 3.96 0.35
N GLU A 92 -19.68 4.10 1.22
CA GLU A 92 -19.20 5.42 1.63
C GLU A 92 -18.65 6.19 0.42
N PHE A 93 -19.03 7.46 0.29
CA PHE A 93 -18.43 8.34 -0.70
C PHE A 93 -17.00 8.69 -0.23
N PRO A 94 -15.98 8.69 -1.09
CA PRO A 94 -14.63 9.05 -0.68
C PRO A 94 -14.55 10.52 -0.23
N ALA A 95 -13.52 10.86 0.52
CA ALA A 95 -13.16 12.25 0.70
C ALA A 95 -12.51 12.80 -0.58
N PHE A 96 -12.85 14.04 -0.92
CA PHE A 96 -12.25 14.74 -2.05
C PHE A 96 -11.57 16.02 -1.57
N SER A 97 -10.25 16.04 -1.64
CA SER A 97 -9.44 17.22 -1.37
C SER A 97 -9.04 17.93 -2.64
N PHE A 98 -9.04 19.26 -2.61
CA PHE A 98 -8.47 20.04 -3.69
C PHE A 98 -7.82 21.33 -3.17
N CYS A 99 -6.88 21.84 -3.96
CA CYS A 99 -6.20 23.10 -3.72
C CYS A 99 -6.11 23.92 -5.00
N ASN A 100 -6.01 25.23 -4.85
CA ASN A 100 -5.47 26.07 -5.91
C ASN A 100 -3.97 25.74 -6.06
N ILE A 101 -3.45 25.67 -7.29
CA ILE A 101 -2.00 25.45 -7.44
C ILE A 101 -1.18 26.65 -6.93
N SER A 102 -1.73 27.87 -6.92
CA SER A 102 -1.07 29.03 -6.33
C SER A 102 -1.37 29.12 -4.82
N PRO A 103 -0.36 29.08 -3.93
CA PRO A 103 -0.54 29.13 -2.49
C PRO A 103 -0.89 30.52 -1.98
N LEU A 104 -0.42 31.55 -2.68
CA LEU A 104 -0.68 32.95 -2.35
C LEU A 104 -1.56 33.60 -3.40
N ARG A 105 -2.42 34.49 -2.94
CA ARG A 105 -3.27 35.34 -3.76
C ARG A 105 -2.76 36.78 -3.74
N PHE A 106 -2.42 37.27 -4.93
CA PHE A 106 -1.63 38.50 -5.11
C PHE A 106 -2.20 39.75 -4.46
N ASP A 107 -3.48 40.03 -4.60
CA ASP A 107 -4.14 41.15 -3.93
C ASP A 107 -4.06 41.10 -2.39
N LEU A 108 -4.06 39.91 -1.78
CA LEU A 108 -4.07 39.74 -0.32
C LEU A 108 -2.68 39.89 0.32
N PHE A 109 -1.61 39.42 -0.33
CA PHE A 109 -0.26 39.48 0.26
C PHE A 109 0.57 40.69 -0.21
N ARG A 110 0.17 41.38 -1.29
CA ARG A 110 0.91 42.50 -1.89
C ARG A 110 1.28 43.58 -0.89
N GLU A 111 0.30 44.21 -0.24
CA GLU A 111 0.54 45.30 0.70
C GLU A 111 1.34 44.85 1.95
N PRO A 112 1.02 43.71 2.59
CA PRO A 112 1.84 43.15 3.66
C PRO A 112 3.31 42.93 3.26
N PHE A 113 3.55 42.43 2.06
CA PHE A 113 4.89 42.19 1.54
C PHE A 113 5.62 43.49 1.19
N GLU A 114 4.94 44.49 0.64
CA GLU A 114 5.51 45.82 0.40
C GLU A 114 5.97 46.46 1.72
N ASN A 115 5.15 46.43 2.76
CA ASN A 115 5.53 46.90 4.10
C ASN A 115 6.76 46.17 4.66
N TYR A 116 6.80 44.85 4.50
CA TYR A 116 7.96 44.03 4.87
C TYR A 116 9.22 44.44 4.12
N SER A 117 9.13 44.63 2.80
CA SER A 117 10.27 44.99 1.96
C SER A 117 10.85 46.35 2.33
N ILE A 118 10.00 47.32 2.68
CA ILE A 118 10.40 48.65 3.17
C ILE A 118 11.11 48.52 4.52
N MET A 119 10.55 47.74 5.46
CA MET A 119 11.19 47.50 6.76
C MET A 119 12.57 46.85 6.63
N ARG A 120 12.78 46.02 5.61
CA ARG A 120 14.06 45.36 5.34
C ARG A 120 15.01 46.17 4.48
N ASN A 121 14.65 47.39 4.06
CA ASN A 121 15.40 48.20 3.10
C ASN A 121 15.81 47.40 1.85
N MET A 122 14.90 46.54 1.35
CA MET A 122 15.10 45.88 0.08
C MET A 122 15.13 46.96 -1.00
N THR A 123 16.30 47.24 -1.56
CA THR A 123 16.51 48.38 -2.45
C THR A 123 15.65 48.26 -3.69
N THR A 124 14.67 49.14 -3.78
CA THR A 124 14.00 49.49 -5.03
C THR A 124 15.02 50.24 -5.88
N GLY A 125 15.59 49.58 -6.89
CA GLY A 125 16.05 50.34 -8.05
C GLY A 125 14.90 51.16 -8.62
N ASN A 126 15.13 52.02 -9.61
CA ASN A 126 14.06 52.82 -10.25
C ASN A 126 12.91 52.00 -10.91
N GLY A 127 12.85 50.66 -10.72
CA GLY A 127 11.79 49.76 -11.18
C GLY A 127 10.82 49.35 -10.05
N SER A 128 9.79 48.56 -10.38
CA SER A 128 8.86 48.07 -9.35
C SER A 128 9.52 46.96 -8.53
N ILE A 129 9.22 46.88 -7.23
CA ILE A 129 9.71 45.81 -6.35
C ILE A 129 9.39 44.44 -6.96
N TRP A 130 8.18 44.32 -7.51
CA TRP A 130 7.65 43.09 -8.11
C TRP A 130 8.45 42.55 -9.30
N ASP A 131 9.25 43.38 -9.97
CA ASP A 131 10.11 42.95 -11.08
C ASP A 131 11.37 42.18 -10.60
N SER A 132 11.74 42.34 -9.32
CA SER A 132 12.96 41.75 -8.74
C SER A 132 12.70 40.78 -7.59
N VAL A 133 11.43 40.56 -7.20
CA VAL A 133 11.06 39.65 -6.11
C VAL A 133 11.38 38.20 -6.48
N THR A 134 12.22 37.58 -5.65
CA THR A 134 12.56 36.16 -5.77
C THR A 134 11.69 35.30 -4.85
N PHE A 135 11.61 34.01 -5.15
CA PHE A 135 11.04 33.00 -4.26
C PHE A 135 11.63 33.06 -2.83
N LEU A 136 12.93 33.35 -2.72
CA LEU A 136 13.62 33.47 -1.42
C LEU A 136 13.13 34.66 -0.59
N ASP A 137 12.70 35.75 -1.22
CA ASP A 137 12.20 36.93 -0.51
C ASP A 137 10.79 36.70 0.00
N LEU A 138 9.94 36.06 -0.82
CA LEU A 138 8.59 35.64 -0.43
C LEU A 138 8.64 34.64 0.72
N THR A 139 9.53 33.63 0.66
CA THR A 139 9.65 32.65 1.74
C THR A 139 10.16 33.26 3.04
N LYS A 140 11.12 34.20 3.00
CA LYS A 140 11.55 34.95 4.19
C LYS A 140 10.40 35.73 4.83
N PHE A 141 9.58 36.40 4.02
CA PHE A 141 8.38 37.09 4.50
C PHE A 141 7.40 36.14 5.18
N LEU A 142 7.08 35.00 4.55
CA LEU A 142 6.15 34.02 5.11
C LEU A 142 6.68 33.40 6.41
N ILE A 143 7.96 33.05 6.47
CA ILE A 143 8.61 32.54 7.68
C ILE A 143 8.54 33.57 8.81
N GLU A 144 8.74 34.85 8.50
CA GLU A 144 8.66 35.91 9.50
C GLU A 144 7.22 36.13 10.00
N SER A 145 6.22 35.99 9.12
CA SER A 145 4.80 36.00 9.49
C SER A 145 4.46 34.83 10.42
N LEU A 146 4.94 33.62 10.12
CA LEU A 146 4.80 32.45 10.99
C LEU A 146 5.50 32.64 12.35
N ASN A 147 6.70 33.22 12.37
CA ASN A 147 7.42 33.52 13.61
C ASN A 147 6.69 34.55 14.50
N ARG A 148 5.77 35.34 13.92
CA ARG A 148 4.86 36.23 14.66
C ARG A 148 3.54 35.56 15.05
N ASN A 149 3.42 34.24 14.88
CA ASN A 149 2.20 33.45 15.09
C ASN A 149 1.00 33.94 14.25
N GLU A 150 1.25 34.50 13.06
CA GLU A 150 0.19 34.84 12.11
C GLU A 150 -0.20 33.61 11.28
N THR A 151 -1.49 33.46 10.99
CA THR A 151 -1.96 32.44 10.05
C THR A 151 -1.69 32.89 8.61
N LEU A 152 -1.16 31.99 7.78
CA LEU A 152 -0.92 32.26 6.36
C LEU A 152 -2.19 32.15 5.50
N ASP A 153 -3.25 31.56 6.06
CA ASP A 153 -4.56 31.40 5.41
C ASP A 153 -5.14 32.73 4.92
N LYS A 154 -4.82 33.85 5.61
CA LYS A 154 -5.26 35.20 5.21
C LYS A 154 -4.68 35.68 3.86
N TYR A 155 -3.59 35.07 3.41
CA TYR A 155 -2.97 35.35 2.11
C TYR A 155 -3.38 34.35 1.03
N SER A 156 -4.16 33.33 1.39
CA SER A 156 -4.57 32.23 0.51
C SER A 156 -5.95 32.48 -0.10
N TYR A 157 -6.36 31.60 -1.02
CA TYR A 157 -7.66 31.68 -1.66
C TYR A 157 -8.75 31.09 -0.77
N SER A 158 -9.77 31.89 -0.41
CA SER A 158 -10.93 31.36 0.31
C SER A 158 -11.82 30.52 -0.60
N LEU A 159 -12.41 29.44 -0.05
CA LEU A 159 -13.35 28.60 -0.78
C LEU A 159 -14.55 29.40 -1.31
N SER A 160 -15.05 30.34 -0.52
CA SER A 160 -16.15 31.24 -0.93
C SER A 160 -15.82 32.08 -2.16
N SER A 161 -14.54 32.36 -2.41
CA SER A 161 -14.11 33.11 -3.60
C SER A 161 -13.85 32.21 -4.81
N MET A 162 -13.50 30.94 -4.59
CA MET A 162 -13.19 30.00 -5.66
C MET A 162 -14.42 29.21 -6.12
N MET A 163 -15.23 28.71 -5.20
CA MET A 163 -16.34 27.82 -5.52
C MET A 163 -17.58 28.61 -5.94
N TYR A 164 -17.94 28.54 -7.22
CA TYR A 164 -19.14 29.17 -7.77
C TYR A 164 -20.27 28.18 -8.05
N LYS A 165 -19.99 26.87 -8.05
CA LYS A 165 -20.98 25.80 -8.19
C LYS A 165 -20.61 24.61 -7.30
N CYS A 166 -21.60 24.03 -6.65
CA CYS A 166 -21.44 22.82 -5.83
C CYS A 166 -22.73 22.02 -5.84
N SER A 167 -22.67 20.73 -6.17
CA SER A 167 -23.78 19.80 -5.95
C SER A 167 -23.26 18.39 -5.67
N PHE A 168 -23.85 17.72 -4.68
CA PHE A 168 -23.66 16.30 -4.40
C PHE A 168 -24.98 15.57 -4.66
N ASN A 169 -25.00 14.58 -5.56
CA ASN A 169 -26.23 13.90 -5.99
C ASN A 169 -27.35 14.88 -6.39
N ASP A 170 -26.98 15.93 -7.13
CA ASP A 170 -27.86 17.04 -7.57
C ASP A 170 -28.46 17.89 -6.43
N ILE A 171 -28.08 17.65 -5.18
CA ILE A 171 -28.40 18.49 -4.02
C ILE A 171 -27.34 19.57 -3.87
N PRO A 172 -27.71 20.85 -3.75
CA PRO A 172 -26.75 21.94 -3.62
C PRO A 172 -25.92 21.81 -2.32
N CYS A 173 -24.60 21.97 -2.44
CA CYS A 173 -23.68 22.04 -1.29
C CYS A 173 -23.12 23.45 -1.09
N SER A 174 -22.59 23.69 0.10
CA SER A 174 -22.08 24.98 0.58
C SER A 174 -20.63 24.86 1.01
N VAL A 175 -19.99 26.02 1.23
CA VAL A 175 -18.62 26.11 1.76
C VAL A 175 -18.47 25.42 3.12
N ASN A 176 -19.56 25.30 3.88
CA ASN A 176 -19.58 24.68 5.20
C ASN A 176 -19.45 23.14 5.15
N ASP A 177 -19.66 22.54 3.98
CA ASP A 177 -19.53 21.11 3.73
C ASP A 177 -18.07 20.70 3.47
N PHE A 178 -17.16 21.68 3.47
CA PHE A 178 -15.74 21.48 3.27
C PHE A 178 -14.95 21.84 4.53
N ILE A 179 -13.91 21.07 4.78
CA ILE A 179 -12.98 21.28 5.88
C ILE A 179 -11.68 21.87 5.31
N PRO A 180 -11.22 23.03 5.80
CA PRO A 180 -9.95 23.59 5.38
C PRO A 180 -8.76 22.81 5.96
N PHE A 181 -7.70 22.67 5.17
CA PHE A 181 -6.40 22.19 5.63
C PHE A 181 -5.28 22.94 4.90
N THR A 182 -4.09 22.98 5.49
CA THR A 182 -2.95 23.71 4.90
C THR A 182 -1.96 22.71 4.28
N SER A 183 -1.76 22.83 2.98
CA SER A 183 -0.66 22.20 2.23
C SER A 183 0.59 23.07 2.31
N PHE A 184 1.76 22.43 2.46
CA PHE A 184 3.03 23.16 2.46
C PHE A 184 3.45 23.64 1.05
N VAL A 185 2.89 23.04 -0.01
CA VAL A 185 3.15 23.42 -1.41
C VAL A 185 2.05 24.35 -1.92
N TYR A 186 0.79 24.01 -1.68
CA TYR A 186 -0.37 24.65 -2.31
C TYR A 186 -1.13 25.63 -1.39
N GLY A 187 -0.67 25.82 -0.15
CA GLY A 187 -1.32 26.74 0.78
C GLY A 187 -2.67 26.22 1.28
N LEU A 188 -3.70 27.07 1.30
CA LEU A 188 -5.02 26.71 1.83
C LEU A 188 -5.82 25.83 0.86
N CYS A 189 -6.22 24.67 1.35
CA CYS A 189 -6.92 23.62 0.62
C CYS A 189 -8.21 23.21 1.33
N TYR A 190 -9.07 22.46 0.64
CA TYR A 190 -10.40 22.09 1.11
C TYR A 190 -10.72 20.63 0.87
N THR A 191 -11.32 19.98 1.85
CA THR A 191 -11.73 18.57 1.77
C THR A 191 -13.24 18.43 1.95
N PHE A 192 -13.90 17.85 0.95
CA PHE A 192 -15.27 17.37 1.06
C PHE A 192 -15.31 16.01 1.75
N ASN A 193 -16.32 15.78 2.58
CA ASN A 193 -16.58 14.49 3.25
C ASN A 193 -15.42 13.94 4.11
N ALA A 194 -14.73 14.79 4.87
CA ALA A 194 -13.67 14.36 5.79
C ALA A 194 -14.23 13.94 7.16
N ALA A 195 -13.80 12.77 7.66
CA ALA A 195 -14.14 12.24 8.97
C ALA A 195 -13.21 12.82 10.05
N LEU A 196 -13.50 14.04 10.52
CA LEU A 196 -12.75 14.62 11.66
C LEU A 196 -13.19 13.99 12.98
N GLN A 197 -12.26 13.36 13.71
CA GLN A 197 -12.49 12.71 15.01
C GLN A 197 -13.19 13.58 16.08
N ASN A 198 -13.13 14.91 15.96
CA ASN A 198 -13.66 15.85 16.97
C ASN A 198 -14.89 16.63 16.51
N ASN A 199 -15.47 16.30 15.34
CA ASN A 199 -16.64 17.02 14.83
C ASN A 199 -17.80 16.05 14.59
N THR A 200 -18.53 15.74 15.65
CA THR A 200 -19.71 14.86 15.63
C THR A 200 -20.88 15.41 14.81
N ASP A 201 -20.80 16.67 14.35
CA ASP A 201 -21.89 17.34 13.66
C ASP A 201 -21.87 17.09 12.15
N ARG A 202 -20.80 16.53 11.58
CA ARG A 202 -20.71 16.19 10.15
C ARG A 202 -20.74 14.69 9.94
N ALA A 203 -21.90 14.19 9.52
CA ALA A 203 -22.07 12.81 9.11
C ALA A 203 -21.36 12.54 7.77
N ILE A 204 -20.71 11.39 7.64
CA ILE A 204 -20.16 10.90 6.37
C ILE A 204 -21.28 10.68 5.37
N VAL A 205 -21.10 11.18 4.15
CA VAL A 205 -22.06 10.98 3.06
C VAL A 205 -21.78 9.68 2.30
N TYR A 206 -22.86 9.05 1.82
CA TYR A 206 -22.81 7.78 1.09
C TYR A 206 -23.12 8.00 -0.39
N ALA A 207 -22.60 7.15 -1.27
CA ALA A 207 -22.78 7.28 -2.71
C ALA A 207 -24.26 7.25 -3.12
N ASN A 208 -25.04 6.29 -2.61
CA ASN A 208 -26.49 6.19 -2.82
C ASN A 208 -27.33 7.09 -1.93
N GLN A 209 -26.72 8.01 -1.19
CA GLN A 209 -27.51 8.93 -0.40
C GLN A 209 -28.49 9.69 -1.31
N ASP A 210 -29.73 9.82 -0.85
CA ASP A 210 -30.81 10.48 -1.59
C ASP A 210 -31.11 9.85 -2.96
N GLY A 211 -30.73 8.58 -3.17
CA GLY A 211 -30.99 7.84 -4.40
C GLY A 211 -30.09 8.21 -5.59
N GLY A 212 -29.00 8.94 -5.34
CA GLY A 212 -28.02 9.30 -6.38
C GLY A 212 -26.96 8.23 -6.64
N ASP A 213 -26.09 8.49 -7.61
CA ASP A 213 -25.01 7.58 -8.01
C ASP A 213 -23.65 7.93 -7.38
N GLY A 214 -23.62 8.83 -6.39
CA GLY A 214 -22.39 9.30 -5.75
C GLY A 214 -21.63 10.30 -6.62
N LYS A 215 -22.29 11.37 -7.04
CA LYS A 215 -21.72 12.38 -7.94
C LYS A 215 -21.50 13.71 -7.21
N LEU A 216 -20.23 14.08 -7.04
CA LEU A 216 -19.82 15.41 -6.61
C LEU A 216 -19.49 16.27 -7.83
N SER A 217 -20.14 17.43 -7.97
CA SER A 217 -19.89 18.40 -9.04
C SER A 217 -19.52 19.75 -8.45
N ILE A 218 -18.29 20.19 -8.70
CA ILE A 218 -17.75 21.46 -8.18
C ILE A 218 -17.32 22.31 -9.38
N GLY A 219 -17.71 23.59 -9.38
CA GLY A 219 -17.21 24.61 -10.29
C GLY A 219 -16.29 25.56 -9.56
N LEU A 220 -15.03 25.63 -9.98
CA LEU A 220 -13.99 26.45 -9.37
C LEU A 220 -13.55 27.59 -10.30
N TYR A 221 -13.46 28.78 -9.74
CA TYR A 221 -12.79 29.95 -10.31
C TYR A 221 -11.42 30.08 -9.65
N ILE A 222 -10.37 29.67 -10.37
CA ILE A 222 -9.01 29.57 -9.83
C ILE A 222 -8.32 30.92 -9.61
N HIS A 223 -8.90 32.04 -10.06
CA HIS A 223 -8.29 33.38 -9.97
C HIS A 223 -6.87 33.45 -10.56
N SER A 224 -6.64 32.86 -11.75
CA SER A 224 -5.30 32.80 -12.38
C SER A 224 -4.62 34.16 -12.55
N HIS A 225 -5.39 35.25 -12.69
CA HIS A 225 -4.88 36.62 -12.76
C HIS A 225 -4.29 37.15 -11.43
N GLN A 226 -4.52 36.47 -10.31
CA GLN A 226 -3.98 36.77 -8.98
C GLN A 226 -2.79 35.87 -8.61
N TYR A 227 -2.29 35.07 -9.55
CA TYR A 227 -1.13 34.23 -9.30
C TYR A 227 0.14 35.05 -9.21
N VAL A 228 1.08 34.58 -8.40
CA VAL A 228 2.38 35.21 -8.22
C VAL A 228 3.34 34.65 -9.25
N PRO A 229 3.83 35.47 -10.21
CA PRO A 229 4.69 34.96 -11.29
C PRO A 229 5.95 34.24 -10.79
N SER A 230 6.52 34.66 -9.66
CA SER A 230 7.73 34.05 -9.09
C SER A 230 7.51 32.73 -8.33
N LEU A 231 6.26 32.25 -8.16
CA LEU A 231 5.95 31.05 -7.36
C LEU A 231 5.48 29.85 -8.20
N MET A 232 4.80 30.07 -9.32
CA MET A 232 4.23 28.99 -10.14
C MET A 232 4.45 29.23 -11.63
N GLU A 233 4.76 28.14 -12.33
CA GLU A 233 4.66 28.04 -13.78
C GLU A 233 3.39 27.25 -14.13
N GLY A 234 2.26 27.93 -14.35
CA GLY A 234 1.00 27.29 -14.75
C GLY A 234 -0.25 27.89 -14.10
N PHE A 235 -1.42 27.36 -14.47
CA PHE A 235 -2.72 27.69 -13.90
C PHE A 235 -3.56 26.43 -13.73
N GLY A 236 -4.30 26.31 -12.63
CA GLY A 236 -5.16 25.15 -12.40
C GLY A 236 -5.49 24.90 -10.93
N ALA A 237 -6.00 23.70 -10.68
CA ALA A 237 -6.18 23.16 -9.34
C ALA A 237 -5.54 21.77 -9.27
N VAL A 238 -5.26 21.30 -8.06
CA VAL A 238 -4.86 19.90 -7.81
C VAL A 238 -5.95 19.24 -6.98
N GLY A 239 -6.28 17.99 -7.29
CA GLY A 239 -7.30 17.20 -6.59
C GLY A 239 -6.80 15.83 -6.15
N LEU A 240 -7.36 15.30 -5.06
CA LEU A 240 -7.05 13.98 -4.51
C LEU A 240 -8.33 13.33 -3.98
N LEU A 241 -8.56 12.07 -4.38
CA LEU A 241 -9.54 11.19 -3.74
C LEU A 241 -8.83 10.33 -2.70
N HIS A 242 -9.38 10.27 -1.49
CA HIS A 242 -8.80 9.49 -0.40
C HIS A 242 -9.87 8.99 0.57
N ASP A 243 -9.47 8.11 1.48
CA ASP A 243 -10.31 7.65 2.58
C ASP A 243 -10.67 8.82 3.51
N ASN A 244 -11.93 8.89 3.95
CA ASN A 244 -12.43 9.97 4.80
C ASN A 244 -11.72 10.07 6.16
N THR A 245 -11.10 8.99 6.64
CA THR A 245 -10.35 8.93 7.90
C THR A 245 -8.91 9.42 7.80
N GLN A 246 -8.40 9.63 6.59
CA GLN A 246 -7.00 9.95 6.34
C GLN A 246 -6.80 11.44 6.06
N LEU A 247 -5.65 11.97 6.50
CA LEU A 247 -5.22 13.30 6.09
C LEU A 247 -4.78 13.28 4.61
N PRO A 248 -5.15 14.29 3.83
CA PRO A 248 -4.81 14.33 2.41
C PRO A 248 -3.32 14.57 2.18
N SER A 249 -2.68 13.66 1.44
CA SER A 249 -1.29 13.81 0.97
C SER A 249 -1.28 14.31 -0.47
N ILE A 250 -1.82 15.52 -0.68
CA ILE A 250 -2.08 16.05 -2.02
C ILE A 250 -0.80 16.40 -2.80
N GLU A 251 0.32 16.59 -2.11
CA GLU A 251 1.61 16.89 -2.71
C GLU A 251 2.27 15.69 -3.38
N SER A 252 1.96 14.48 -2.91
CA SER A 252 2.55 13.24 -3.42
C SER A 252 1.61 12.44 -4.32
N ALA A 253 0.31 12.47 -4.02
CA ALA A 253 -0.70 11.67 -4.73
C ALA A 253 -1.74 12.51 -5.49
N GLY A 254 -1.66 13.85 -5.40
CA GLY A 254 -2.58 14.75 -6.09
C GLY A 254 -2.43 14.68 -7.61
N VAL A 255 -3.54 14.92 -8.29
CA VAL A 255 -3.63 14.97 -9.75
C VAL A 255 -4.01 16.39 -10.17
N GLU A 256 -3.29 16.94 -11.14
CA GLU A 256 -3.60 18.25 -11.72
C GLU A 256 -4.92 18.22 -12.49
N LEU A 257 -5.76 19.22 -12.23
CA LEU A 257 -7.06 19.47 -12.85
C LEU A 257 -6.87 20.71 -13.74
N ALA A 258 -6.48 20.46 -14.99
CA ALA A 258 -6.22 21.47 -16.02
C ALA A 258 -7.35 21.51 -17.06
#